data_AF-A0A3L6N8Q5-F1
#
_entry.id   AF-A0A3L6N8Q5-F1
#
_cell.length_a   1.000
_cell.length_b   1.000
_cell.length_c   1.000
_cell.angle_alpha   90.00
_cell.angle_beta   90.00
_cell.angle_gamma   90.00
#
_symmetry.space_group_name_H-M   'P 1'
#
loop_
_entity.id
_entity.type
_entity.pdbx_description
1 polymer ?
#
loop_
_entity_poly.entity_id
_entity_poly.type
_entity_poly.pdbx_seq_one_letter_code
_entity_poly.pdbx_strand_id
1 'polypeptide(L)'
;MSTISRTLSNLRKVGIKVCLPSTVNEPMLTRAGLLCPDAGDTKAGRLIGTDRAGNKFFENNEELPLRTRWVEYAKHDYDAAHIEPGWHAWISYSVDKPPTEDPLLQAGVRAFEPSRAIPNFTQTRGAFKTYNTPRSQHGSLWRRLGHEDEWSSVHKFA
;
A
#
# COMPACT_ATOMS: atom_id res chain seq x y z
N MET A 1 14.95 23.46 4.10
CA MET A 1 14.83 24.40 5.23
C MET A 1 13.40 24.93 5.36
N SER A 2 12.92 25.20 6.57
CA SER A 2 11.57 25.69 6.86
C SER A 2 11.47 27.22 6.69
N THR A 3 11.54 27.71 5.45
CA THR A 3 11.44 29.14 5.15
C THR A 3 10.17 29.46 4.36
N ILE A 4 9.52 30.58 4.70
CA ILE A 4 8.32 31.07 3.99
C ILE A 4 8.62 31.26 2.48
N SER A 5 9.83 31.72 2.16
CA SER A 5 10.31 31.85 0.78
C SER A 5 10.28 30.52 0.02
N ARG A 6 10.64 29.40 0.66
CA ARG A 6 10.54 28.06 0.06
C ARG A 6 9.11 27.70 -0.26
N THR A 7 8.19 27.91 0.69
CA THR A 7 6.77 27.62 0.52
C THR A 7 6.18 28.41 -0.64
N LEU A 8 6.47 29.72 -0.72
CA LEU A 8 6.01 30.58 -1.81
C LEU A 8 6.63 30.20 -3.17
N SER A 9 7.92 29.84 -3.19
CA SER A 9 8.60 29.39 -4.41
C SER A 9 7.99 28.08 -4.93
N ASN A 10 7.72 27.12 -4.05
CA ASN A 10 7.08 25.85 -4.40
C ASN A 10 5.64 26.06 -4.87
N LEU A 11 4.87 26.95 -4.21
CA LEU A 11 3.53 27.36 -4.64
C LEU A 11 3.54 27.97 -6.05
N ARG A 12 4.56 28.78 -6.38
CA ARG A 12 4.70 29.35 -7.73
C ARG A 12 5.04 28.29 -8.77
N LYS A 13 5.91 27.32 -8.43
CA LYS A 13 6.34 26.25 -9.35
C LYS A 13 5.17 25.33 -9.75
N VAL A 14 4.23 25.07 -8.85
CA VAL A 14 3.09 24.16 -9.13
C VAL A 14 1.80 24.89 -9.48
N GLY A 15 1.62 26.10 -8.95
CA GLY A 15 0.43 26.92 -9.16
C GLY A 15 -0.61 26.73 -8.05
N ILE A 16 -1.20 27.84 -7.61
CA ILE A 16 -2.15 27.93 -6.49
C ILE A 16 -3.41 27.06 -6.68
N LYS A 17 -3.76 26.73 -7.93
CA LYS A 17 -4.97 25.97 -8.27
C LYS A 17 -4.94 24.52 -7.78
N VAL A 18 -3.76 23.99 -7.46
CA VAL A 18 -3.56 22.63 -6.93
C VAL A 18 -3.76 22.57 -5.40
N CYS A 19 -3.72 23.71 -4.70
CA CYS A 19 -3.72 23.76 -3.23
C CYS A 19 -5.08 24.04 -2.58
N LEU A 20 -6.11 24.32 -3.38
CA LEU A 20 -7.43 24.70 -2.85
C LEU A 20 -8.37 23.48 -2.86
N PRO A 21 -8.99 23.11 -1.72
CA PRO A 21 -9.84 21.92 -1.59
C PRO A 21 -11.23 22.12 -2.20
N SER A 22 -11.31 22.61 -3.44
CA SER A 22 -12.58 22.87 -4.11
C SER A 22 -12.43 22.78 -5.63
N THR A 23 -12.23 21.58 -6.16
CA THR A 23 -12.85 21.22 -7.44
C THR A 23 -13.17 19.73 -7.44
N VAL A 24 -14.45 19.47 -7.28
CA VAL A 24 -15.12 18.22 -7.64
C VAL A 24 -14.78 17.86 -9.10
N ASN A 25 -14.43 16.59 -9.33
CA ASN A 25 -14.59 15.89 -10.62
C ASN A 25 -13.76 16.36 -11.84
N GLU A 26 -12.43 16.53 -11.72
CA GLU A 26 -11.55 16.56 -12.92
C GLU A 26 -10.55 15.40 -12.90
N PRO A 27 -10.32 14.70 -14.04
CA PRO A 27 -9.39 13.60 -14.12
C PRO A 27 -7.96 14.08 -13.83
N MET A 28 -7.35 13.43 -12.84
CA MET A 28 -6.04 13.62 -12.23
C MET A 28 -4.85 13.37 -13.18
N LEU A 29 -4.95 13.79 -14.44
CA LEU A 29 -3.92 13.70 -15.46
C LEU A 29 -3.28 15.07 -15.63
N THR A 30 -2.00 15.13 -15.30
CA THR A 30 -1.09 16.24 -15.63
C THR A 30 -1.22 17.49 -14.76
N ARG A 31 -0.58 17.48 -13.59
CA ARG A 31 0.04 18.69 -13.02
C ARG A 31 1.03 18.31 -11.91
N ALA A 32 2.15 19.03 -11.89
CA ALA A 32 3.29 18.80 -11.00
C ALA A 32 2.82 18.61 -9.55
N GLY A 33 3.37 17.62 -8.85
CA GLY A 33 2.97 17.28 -7.49
C GLY A 33 3.18 18.44 -6.54
N LEU A 34 2.09 18.96 -5.98
CA LEU A 34 2.08 19.63 -4.68
C LEU A 34 1.12 18.87 -3.79
N LEU A 35 1.64 18.34 -2.68
CA LEU A 35 0.80 17.98 -1.54
C LEU A 35 0.29 19.27 -0.91
N CYS A 36 -1.02 19.52 -0.95
CA CYS A 36 -1.76 20.41 -0.05
C CYS A 36 -3.25 20.09 -0.25
N PRO A 37 -3.91 19.31 0.64
CA PRO A 37 -4.03 19.62 2.08
C PRO A 37 -3.54 18.54 3.08
N ASP A 38 -3.31 17.29 2.66
CA ASP A 38 -3.25 16.16 3.62
C ASP A 38 -1.89 15.93 4.30
N ALA A 39 -0.78 16.39 3.72
CA ALA A 39 0.57 16.15 4.25
C ALA A 39 1.24 17.37 4.93
N GLY A 40 0.51 18.49 5.10
CA GLY A 40 0.98 19.66 5.87
C GLY A 40 2.23 20.38 5.35
N ASP A 41 2.84 19.95 4.24
CA ASP A 41 4.06 20.53 3.68
C ASP A 41 3.97 20.73 2.17
N THR A 42 4.40 21.90 1.71
CA THR A 42 4.42 22.27 0.31
C THR A 42 5.72 21.81 -0.34
N LYS A 43 5.68 20.69 -1.05
CA LYS A 43 6.82 20.15 -1.80
C LYS A 43 6.55 20.14 -3.29
N ALA A 44 7.57 20.43 -4.09
CA ALA A 44 7.54 20.35 -5.54
C ALA A 44 8.69 19.48 -6.01
N GLY A 45 8.43 18.55 -6.92
CA GLY A 45 9.41 17.57 -7.39
C GLY A 45 9.05 16.97 -8.74
N ARG A 46 10.00 16.20 -9.30
CA ARG A 46 9.82 15.47 -10.55
C ARG A 46 9.04 14.19 -10.30
N LEU A 47 8.03 13.91 -11.13
CA LEU A 47 7.33 12.63 -11.12
C LEU A 47 8.26 11.53 -11.67
N ILE A 48 8.53 10.52 -10.85
CA ILE A 48 9.37 9.36 -11.21
C ILE A 48 8.51 8.24 -11.79
N GLY A 49 7.32 8.01 -11.23
CA GLY A 49 6.40 7.00 -11.73
C GLY A 49 5.15 6.87 -10.89
N THR A 50 4.31 5.91 -11.28
CA THR A 50 3.06 5.58 -10.62
C THR A 50 2.98 4.08 -10.38
N ASP A 51 2.49 3.65 -9.23
CA ASP A 51 2.25 2.23 -8.96
C ASP A 51 0.91 1.75 -9.55
N ARG A 52 0.59 0.45 -9.40
CA ARG A 52 -0.68 -0.10 -9.89
C ARG A 52 -1.89 0.34 -9.07
N ALA A 53 -1.67 0.80 -7.84
CA ALA A 53 -2.71 1.35 -6.97
C ALA A 53 -3.05 2.81 -7.32
N GLY A 54 -2.27 3.45 -8.19
CA GLY A 54 -2.42 4.84 -8.61
C GLY A 54 -1.63 5.84 -7.76
N ASN A 55 -0.83 5.39 -6.80
CA ASN A 55 0.03 6.25 -5.99
C ASN A 55 1.16 6.80 -6.87
N LYS A 56 1.48 8.10 -6.69
CA LYS A 56 2.46 8.82 -7.50
C LYS A 56 3.72 9.09 -6.69
N PHE A 57 4.88 8.82 -7.27
CA PHE A 57 6.17 8.94 -6.60
C PHE A 57 6.98 10.09 -7.16
N PHE A 58 7.51 10.94 -6.27
CA PHE A 58 8.22 12.15 -6.63
C PHE A 58 9.61 12.20 -6.00
N GLU A 59 10.54 12.86 -6.68
CA GLU A 59 11.90 13.10 -6.19
C GLU A 59 12.34 14.56 -6.41
N ASN A 60 13.05 15.10 -5.43
CA ASN A 60 13.74 16.39 -5.49
C ASN A 60 15.02 16.38 -4.64
N ASN A 61 16.18 16.49 -5.30
CA ASN A 61 17.50 16.51 -4.67
C ASN A 61 17.88 17.85 -4.03
N GLU A 62 17.06 18.90 -4.20
CA GLU A 62 17.26 20.20 -3.55
C GLU A 62 16.79 20.21 -2.09
N GLU A 63 16.06 19.17 -1.65
CA GLU A 63 15.62 19.04 -0.26
C GLU A 63 16.71 18.47 0.66
N LEU A 64 16.45 18.55 1.97
CA LEU A 64 17.30 17.94 3.00
C LEU A 64 17.39 16.42 2.77
N PRO A 65 18.50 15.78 3.15
CA PRO A 65 18.61 14.32 3.10
C PRO A 65 17.44 13.68 3.85
N LEU A 66 16.96 12.54 3.35
CA LEU A 66 15.76 11.81 3.79
C LEU A 66 14.41 12.46 3.45
N ARG A 67 14.38 13.71 2.95
CA ARG A 67 13.15 14.37 2.49
C ARG A 67 13.05 14.53 0.97
N THR A 68 14.03 14.02 0.24
CA THR A 68 14.13 14.16 -1.21
C THR A 68 13.08 13.35 -1.96
N ARG A 69 12.61 12.23 -1.39
CA ARG A 69 11.57 11.36 -1.97
C ARG A 69 10.26 11.45 -1.19
N TRP A 70 9.13 11.44 -1.89
CA TRP A 70 7.80 11.34 -1.28
C TRP A 70 6.78 10.67 -2.19
N VAL A 71 5.67 10.25 -1.60
CA VAL A 71 4.53 9.64 -2.28
C VAL A 71 3.28 10.53 -2.12
N GLU A 72 2.48 10.59 -3.17
CA GLU A 72 1.13 11.13 -3.17
C GLU A 72 0.17 9.95 -3.38
N TYR A 73 -0.62 9.65 -2.35
CA TYR A 73 -1.57 8.54 -2.41
C TYR A 73 -2.78 8.91 -3.29
N ALA A 74 -3.29 7.94 -4.05
CA ALA A 74 -4.49 8.15 -4.85
C ALA A 74 -5.79 8.24 -4.01
N LYS A 75 -5.77 7.66 -2.81
CA LYS A 75 -6.91 7.61 -1.89
C LYS A 75 -6.70 8.56 -0.72
N HIS A 76 -7.78 9.18 -0.27
CA HIS A 76 -7.78 10.07 0.90
C HIS A 76 -7.52 9.30 2.22
N ASP A 77 -7.99 8.05 2.34
CA ASP A 77 -7.64 7.17 3.46
C ASP A 77 -6.25 6.56 3.21
N TYR A 78 -5.21 7.35 3.46
CA TYR A 78 -3.83 6.96 3.23
C TYR A 78 -3.28 6.07 4.35
N ASP A 79 -2.59 4.99 3.96
CA ASP A 79 -1.82 4.11 4.84
C ASP A 79 -0.49 3.79 4.14
N ALA A 80 0.59 3.74 4.92
CA ALA A 80 1.92 3.36 4.42
C ALA A 80 1.93 1.95 3.83
N ALA A 81 1.05 1.06 4.29
CA ALA A 81 0.91 -0.29 3.77
C ALA A 81 0.28 -0.36 2.36
N HIS A 82 -0.18 0.75 1.79
CA HIS A 82 -0.69 0.81 0.42
C HIS A 82 0.40 0.88 -0.65
N ILE A 83 1.66 1.11 -0.26
CA ILE A 83 2.79 1.20 -1.18
C ILE A 83 3.20 -0.21 -1.64
N GLU A 84 3.39 -0.39 -2.95
CA GLU A 84 3.93 -1.63 -3.49
C GLU A 84 5.37 -1.91 -2.99
N PRO A 85 5.77 -3.18 -2.83
CA PRO A 85 7.06 -3.53 -2.22
C PRO A 85 8.29 -2.95 -2.95
N GLY A 86 8.28 -2.93 -4.29
CA GLY A 86 9.37 -2.33 -5.07
C GLY A 86 9.49 -0.81 -4.85
N TRP A 87 8.35 -0.12 -4.81
CA TRP A 87 8.29 1.31 -4.51
C TRP A 87 8.63 1.61 -3.04
N HIS A 88 8.29 0.70 -2.12
CA HIS A 88 8.62 0.80 -0.70
C HIS A 88 10.15 0.74 -0.48
N ALA A 89 10.86 -0.11 -1.21
CA ALA A 89 12.33 -0.17 -1.16
C ALA A 89 12.98 1.14 -1.66
N TRP A 90 12.45 1.71 -2.74
CA TRP A 90 12.94 2.96 -3.31
C TRP A 90 12.69 4.18 -2.40
N ILE A 91 11.48 4.33 -1.85
CA ILE A 91 11.15 5.46 -0.98
C ILE A 91 11.90 5.41 0.36
N SER A 92 12.26 4.20 0.81
CA SER A 92 13.07 3.96 2.02
C SER A 92 14.57 4.11 1.81
N TYR A 93 15.02 4.60 0.64
CA TYR A 93 16.43 4.71 0.26
C TYR A 93 17.20 3.39 0.33
N SER A 94 16.51 2.24 0.24
CA SER A 94 17.17 0.93 0.19
C SER A 94 17.75 0.65 -1.19
N VAL A 95 17.12 1.21 -2.23
CA VAL A 95 17.59 1.12 -3.62
C VAL A 95 17.57 2.52 -4.26
N ASP A 96 18.58 2.81 -5.07
CA ASP A 96 18.69 4.08 -5.78
C ASP A 96 17.75 4.15 -6.99
N LYS A 97 17.63 3.03 -7.72
CA LYS A 97 16.82 2.92 -8.93
C LYS A 97 15.36 2.62 -8.58
N PRO A 98 14.39 3.32 -9.18
CA PRO A 98 12.97 3.01 -9.01
C PRO A 98 12.59 1.72 -9.77
N PRO A 99 11.46 1.07 -9.43
CA PRO A 99 10.97 -0.11 -10.13
C PRO A 99 10.59 0.14 -11.60
N THR A 100 10.47 1.40 -12.02
CA THR A 100 10.33 1.76 -13.44
C THR A 100 11.60 1.45 -14.23
N GLU A 101 12.77 1.55 -13.60
CA GLU A 101 14.09 1.35 -14.24
C GLU A 101 14.68 -0.02 -13.96
N ASP A 102 14.44 -0.58 -12.77
CA ASP A 102 14.97 -1.88 -12.37
C ASP A 102 13.92 -3.00 -12.59
N PRO A 103 14.13 -3.93 -13.53
CA PRO A 103 13.21 -5.04 -13.78
C PRO A 103 13.09 -6.00 -12.60
N LEU A 104 14.08 -6.05 -11.68
CA LEU A 104 14.02 -6.92 -10.51
C LEU A 104 13.03 -6.43 -9.46
N LEU A 105 12.78 -5.12 -9.42
CA LEU A 105 11.86 -4.47 -8.49
C LEU A 105 10.43 -4.39 -9.06
N GLN A 106 10.22 -4.77 -10.31
CA GLN A 106 8.89 -4.84 -10.90
C GLN A 106 8.10 -5.99 -10.27
N ALA A 107 6.89 -5.67 -9.82
CA ALA A 107 5.97 -6.66 -9.29
C ALA A 107 5.46 -7.59 -10.41
N GLY A 108 5.12 -8.84 -10.09
CA GLY A 108 4.45 -9.78 -11.00
C GLY A 108 5.36 -10.49 -12.00
N VAL A 109 6.69 -10.42 -11.84
CA VAL A 109 7.65 -11.21 -12.64
C VAL A 109 7.62 -12.67 -12.22
N ARG A 110 7.30 -12.95 -10.96
CA ARG A 110 7.34 -14.29 -10.37
C ARG A 110 5.95 -14.91 -10.34
N ALA A 111 5.86 -16.20 -10.68
CA ALA A 111 4.58 -16.92 -10.77
C ALA A 111 3.80 -16.99 -9.45
N PHE A 112 4.49 -16.95 -8.30
CA PHE A 112 3.87 -16.99 -6.97
C PHE A 112 3.45 -15.61 -6.45
N GLU A 113 3.81 -14.54 -7.15
CA GLU A 113 3.58 -13.19 -6.69
C GLU A 113 2.12 -12.77 -6.92
N PRO A 114 1.46 -12.15 -5.93
CA PRO A 114 0.09 -11.67 -6.14
C PRO A 114 0.06 -10.60 -7.24
N SER A 115 -1.00 -10.59 -8.04
CA SER A 115 -1.15 -9.64 -9.15
C SER A 115 -1.20 -8.17 -8.71
N ARG A 116 -1.64 -7.92 -7.48
CA ARG A 116 -1.73 -6.59 -6.86
C ARG A 116 -1.12 -6.61 -5.46
N ALA A 117 -0.61 -5.47 -4.99
CA ALA A 117 -0.22 -5.31 -3.61
C ALA A 117 -1.44 -5.49 -2.69
N ILE A 118 -1.26 -6.33 -1.66
CA ILE A 118 -2.28 -6.59 -0.65
C ILE A 118 -2.03 -5.61 0.50
N PRO A 119 -2.97 -4.70 0.78
CA PRO A 119 -2.80 -3.73 1.84
C PRO A 119 -2.93 -4.38 3.23
N ASN A 120 -2.60 -3.63 4.27
CA ASN A 120 -2.86 -4.07 5.63
C ASN A 120 -4.36 -4.06 5.93
N PHE A 121 -4.89 -5.18 6.42
CA PHE A 121 -6.30 -5.34 6.79
C PHE A 121 -6.51 -5.38 8.31
N THR A 122 -5.54 -4.91 9.10
CA THR A 122 -5.64 -4.86 10.58
C THR A 122 -6.91 -4.12 11.01
N GLN A 123 -7.60 -4.61 12.05
CA GLN A 123 -8.88 -4.07 12.56
C GLN A 123 -10.06 -4.08 11.57
N THR A 124 -9.92 -4.72 10.40
CA THR A 124 -11.02 -4.94 9.46
C THR A 124 -11.52 -6.39 9.51
N ARG A 125 -12.62 -6.68 8.81
CA ARG A 125 -13.10 -8.06 8.63
C ARG A 125 -12.09 -8.96 7.89
N GLY A 126 -11.18 -8.37 7.12
CA GLY A 126 -10.11 -9.06 6.41
C GLY A 126 -8.85 -9.30 7.23
N ALA A 127 -8.84 -8.98 8.53
CA ALA A 127 -7.68 -9.20 9.39
C ALA A 127 -7.29 -10.68 9.42
N PHE A 128 -5.98 -10.93 9.39
CA PHE A 128 -5.43 -12.29 9.46
C PHE A 128 -5.82 -12.94 10.80
N LYS A 129 -6.42 -14.14 10.72
CA LYS A 129 -6.77 -14.96 11.89
C LYS A 129 -5.85 -16.18 11.91
N THR A 130 -5.08 -16.30 12.98
CA THR A 130 -4.23 -17.46 13.19
C THR A 130 -5.08 -18.70 13.47
N TYR A 131 -4.62 -19.85 12.99
CA TYR A 131 -5.22 -21.15 13.27
C TYR A 131 -4.11 -22.20 13.34
N ASN A 132 -4.42 -23.33 13.97
CA ASN A 132 -3.50 -24.44 14.04
C ASN A 132 -3.49 -25.18 12.70
N THR A 133 -2.38 -25.12 11.96
CA THR A 133 -2.20 -25.83 10.68
C THR A 133 -2.10 -27.36 10.82
N PRO A 134 -1.50 -27.95 11.88
CA PRO A 134 -1.55 -29.40 12.05
C PRO A 134 -2.95 -29.89 12.36
N ARG A 135 -3.27 -31.07 11.81
CA ARG A 135 -4.45 -31.84 12.20
C ARG A 135 -4.30 -32.30 13.66
N SER A 136 -5.40 -32.33 14.40
CA SER A 136 -5.40 -32.92 15.75
C SER A 136 -4.99 -34.39 15.68
N GLN A 137 -4.03 -34.78 16.52
CA GLN A 137 -3.56 -36.17 16.62
C GLN A 137 -4.70 -37.11 17.02
N HIS A 138 -5.51 -36.69 18.00
CA HIS A 138 -6.60 -37.47 18.59
C HIS A 138 -7.91 -37.48 17.78
N GLY A 139 -8.11 -36.55 16.85
CA GLY A 139 -9.31 -36.55 15.98
C GLY A 139 -9.34 -37.72 14.99
N SER A 140 -8.18 -38.33 14.74
CA SER A 140 -8.06 -39.57 13.97
C SER A 140 -8.31 -40.84 14.80
N LEU A 141 -8.51 -40.72 16.12
CA LEU A 141 -8.73 -41.84 17.02
C LEU A 141 -10.19 -42.29 16.97
N TRP A 142 -11.13 -41.34 17.10
CA TRP A 142 -12.58 -41.63 17.07
C TRP A 142 -13.08 -42.12 15.70
N ARG A 143 -12.47 -41.63 14.59
CA ARG A 143 -12.78 -42.09 13.23
C ARG A 143 -12.17 -43.46 12.89
N ARG A 144 -11.15 -43.92 13.64
CA ARG A 144 -10.54 -45.25 13.47
C ARG A 144 -11.21 -46.34 14.31
N LEU A 145 -11.90 -45.96 15.39
CA LEU A 145 -12.54 -46.88 16.32
C LEU A 145 -14.00 -47.24 15.94
N GLY A 146 -14.51 -46.80 14.78
CA GLY A 146 -15.80 -47.23 14.25
C GLY A 146 -17.03 -46.87 15.10
N HIS A 147 -16.89 -45.98 16.07
CA HIS A 147 -17.90 -45.75 17.11
C HIS A 147 -18.94 -44.67 16.74
N GLU A 148 -19.18 -44.45 15.45
CA GLU A 148 -20.28 -43.60 14.96
C GLU A 148 -21.55 -44.40 14.62
N ASP A 149 -21.45 -45.72 14.43
CA ASP A 149 -22.58 -46.56 14.02
C ASP A 149 -23.44 -47.09 15.20
N GLU A 150 -22.94 -47.07 16.43
CA GLU A 150 -23.70 -47.58 17.59
C GLU A 150 -24.69 -46.55 18.15
N TRP A 151 -24.28 -45.28 18.32
CA TRP A 151 -25.13 -44.27 18.98
C TRP A 151 -26.27 -43.73 18.12
N SER A 152 -26.22 -43.92 16.80
CA SER A 152 -27.30 -43.53 15.88
C SER A 152 -28.34 -44.64 15.63
N SER A 153 -28.08 -45.88 16.09
CA SER A 153 -29.07 -46.98 16.10
C SER A 153 -29.89 -47.08 17.39
N VAL A 154 -29.38 -46.59 18.53
CA VAL A 154 -30.06 -46.70 19.83
C VAL A 154 -31.32 -45.83 19.92
N HIS A 155 -31.52 -44.86 19.02
CA HIS A 155 -32.74 -44.04 18.94
C HIS A 155 -33.64 -44.35 17.74
N LYS A 156 -33.46 -45.51 17.07
CA LYS A 156 -34.33 -45.95 15.95
C LYS A 156 -35.19 -47.18 16.24
N PHE A 157 -35.15 -47.74 17.45
CA PHE A 157 -36.12 -48.74 17.89
C PHE A 157 -36.69 -48.35 19.26
N ALA A 158 -38.02 -48.24 19.27
CA ALA A 158 -38.94 -47.94 20.36
C ALA A 158 -39.01 -46.47 20.80
#